data_AF-A0A699ZKY0-F1
#
_entry.id   AF-A0A699ZKY0-F1
#
_cell.length_a   1.000
_cell.length_b   1.000
_cell.length_c   1.000
_cell.angle_alpha   90.00
_cell.angle_beta   90.00
_cell.angle_gamma   90.00
#
_symmetry.space_group_name_H-M   'P 1'
#
loop_
_entity.id
_entity.type
_entity.pdbx_description
1 polymer ?
#
loop_
_entity_poly.entity_id
_entity_poly.type
_entity_poly.pdbx_seq_one_letter_code
_entity_poly.pdbx_strand_id
1 'polypeptide(L)'
;MLSRAEEDDFLLLASDGLWDVLANQEAISLAMRCMNRAWEKGATRKAAARIAASVLTKAAIDRGSKDNITVVIIDLKTPQPMSSNHEPSSTSYSGPARSA
;
A
#
# COMPACT_ATOMS: atom_id res chain seq x y z
N MET A 1 7.14 -25.32 6.43
CA MET A 1 6.68 -24.07 7.08
C MET A 1 6.90 -22.96 6.08
N LEU A 2 5.89 -22.17 5.74
CA LEU A 2 6.06 -20.99 4.88
C LEU A 2 6.76 -19.91 5.72
N SER A 3 7.97 -19.52 5.33
CA SER A 3 8.72 -18.45 5.98
C SER A 3 8.51 -17.15 5.21
N ARG A 4 8.26 -16.05 5.94
CA ARG A 4 8.25 -14.72 5.36
C ARG A 4 9.62 -14.40 4.74
N ALA A 5 9.60 -13.89 3.52
CA ALA A 5 10.75 -13.37 2.80
C ALA A 5 10.70 -11.83 2.73
N GLU A 6 11.81 -11.16 2.38
CA GLU A 6 11.85 -9.69 2.30
C GLU A 6 11.07 -9.16 1.09
N GLU A 7 10.99 -9.97 0.05
CA GLU A 7 10.20 -9.72 -1.15
C GLU A 7 8.70 -9.75 -0.90
N ASP A 8 8.23 -10.37 0.19
CA ASP A 8 6.80 -10.42 0.51
C ASP A 8 6.24 -8.99 0.69
N ASP A 9 5.26 -8.63 -0.13
CA ASP A 9 4.68 -7.28 -0.16
C ASP A 9 3.57 -7.12 0.89
N PHE A 10 2.64 -8.08 0.92
CA PHE A 10 1.49 -8.08 1.82
C PHE A 10 0.94 -9.49 1.99
N LEU A 11 0.20 -9.70 3.06
CA LEU A 11 -0.60 -10.91 3.30
C LEU A 11 -2.09 -10.56 3.19
N LEU A 12 -2.83 -11.35 2.40
CA LEU A 12 -4.27 -11.25 2.24
C LEU A 12 -4.94 -12.39 3.02
N LEU A 13 -5.76 -12.04 4.00
CA LEU A 13 -6.62 -12.96 4.73
C LEU A 13 -8.07 -12.60 4.42
N ALA A 14 -8.90 -13.60 4.17
CA ALA A 14 -10.33 -13.37 3.96
C ALA A 14 -11.15 -14.59 4.34
N SER A 15 -12.45 -14.38 4.60
CA SER A 15 -13.43 -15.46 4.70
C SER A 15 -13.66 -16.13 3.34
N ASP A 16 -14.20 -17.34 3.38
CA ASP A 16 -14.70 -18.11 2.23
C ASP A 16 -15.63 -17.29 1.32
N GLY A 17 -16.44 -16.39 1.88
CA GLY A 17 -17.26 -15.46 1.10
C GLY A 17 -16.49 -14.65 0.02
N LEU A 18 -15.17 -14.43 0.16
CA LEU A 18 -14.31 -13.90 -0.91
C LEU A 18 -13.88 -15.01 -1.88
N TRP A 19 -13.36 -16.11 -1.35
CA TRP A 19 -12.69 -17.17 -2.10
C TRP A 19 -13.64 -18.06 -2.92
N ASP A 20 -14.91 -18.11 -2.55
CA ASP A 20 -15.96 -18.80 -3.30
C ASP A 20 -16.20 -18.18 -4.68
N VAL A 21 -15.85 -16.90 -4.85
CA VAL A 21 -16.13 -16.12 -6.07
C VAL A 21 -14.91 -15.48 -6.72
N LEU A 22 -13.75 -15.47 -6.05
CA LEU A 22 -12.48 -14.99 -6.60
C LEU A 22 -11.38 -16.04 -6.43
N ALA A 23 -10.64 -16.30 -7.50
CA ALA A 23 -9.44 -17.13 -7.44
C ALA A 23 -8.30 -16.39 -6.71
N ASN A 24 -7.41 -17.15 -6.04
CA ASN A 24 -6.28 -16.62 -5.28
C ASN A 24 -5.47 -15.58 -6.07
N GLN A 25 -5.05 -15.93 -7.30
CA GLN A 25 -4.22 -15.05 -8.12
C GLN A 25 -4.97 -13.79 -8.57
N GLU A 26 -6.28 -13.89 -8.79
CA GLU A 26 -7.12 -12.75 -9.15
C GLU A 26 -7.24 -11.76 -7.99
N ALA A 27 -7.48 -12.27 -6.78
CA ALA A 27 -7.56 -11.44 -5.57
C ALA A 27 -6.24 -10.70 -5.29
N ILE A 28 -5.10 -11.39 -5.41
CA ILE A 28 -3.77 -10.77 -5.25
C ILE A 28 -3.53 -9.70 -6.33
N SER A 29 -3.84 -10.01 -7.59
CA SER A 29 -3.64 -9.07 -8.70
C SER A 29 -4.49 -7.81 -8.53
N LEU A 30 -5.73 -7.95 -8.08
CA LEU A 30 -6.62 -6.83 -7.82
C LEU A 30 -6.12 -5.98 -6.64
N ALA A 31 -5.72 -6.63 -5.53
CA ALA A 31 -5.16 -5.93 -4.38
C ALA A 31 -3.91 -5.11 -4.74
N MET A 32 -2.97 -5.72 -5.46
CA MET A 32 -1.73 -5.05 -5.90
C MET A 32 -2.02 -3.84 -6.78
N ARG A 33 -2.90 -3.99 -7.77
CA ARG A 33 -3.30 -2.87 -8.64
C ARG A 33 -3.93 -1.73 -7.85
N CYS A 34 -4.78 -2.04 -6.87
CA CYS A 34 -5.42 -1.04 -6.02
C CYS A 34 -4.41 -0.33 -5.12
N MET A 35 -3.51 -1.06 -4.48
CA MET A 35 -2.49 -0.49 -3.60
C MET A 35 -1.52 0.39 -4.37
N ASN A 36 -1.01 -0.08 -5.51
CA ASN A 36 -0.08 0.68 -6.35
C ASN A 36 -0.71 2.00 -6.84
N ARG A 37 -1.94 1.95 -7.35
CA ARG A 37 -2.66 3.16 -7.79
C ARG A 37 -2.93 4.14 -6.65
N ALA A 38 -3.23 3.64 -5.45
CA ALA A 38 -3.43 4.50 -4.30
C ALA A 38 -2.11 5.16 -3.87
N TRP A 39 -1.01 4.40 -3.88
CA TRP A 39 0.33 4.89 -3.57
C TRP A 39 0.80 5.97 -4.56
N GLU A 40 0.62 5.74 -5.86
CA GLU A 40 0.89 6.71 -6.93
C GLU A 40 0.12 8.03 -6.74
N LYS A 41 -1.03 7.98 -6.08
CA LYS A 41 -1.86 9.14 -5.74
C LYS A 41 -1.54 9.75 -4.37
N GLY A 42 -0.46 9.32 -3.72
CA GLY A 42 0.00 9.84 -2.44
C GLY A 42 -0.69 9.25 -1.21
N ALA A 43 -1.43 8.13 -1.33
CA ALA A 43 -2.00 7.46 -0.17
C ALA A 43 -0.91 6.81 0.69
N THR A 44 -1.09 6.82 2.01
CA THR A 44 -0.22 6.04 2.92
C THR A 44 -0.39 4.54 2.65
N ARG A 45 0.60 3.71 3.03
CA ARG A 45 0.51 2.24 2.84
C ARG A 45 -0.72 1.65 3.51
N LYS A 46 -1.03 2.13 4.73
CA LYS A 46 -2.26 1.76 5.47
C LYS A 46 -3.53 2.16 4.71
N ALA A 47 -3.58 3.34 4.12
CA ALA A 47 -4.74 3.77 3.32
C ALA A 47 -4.88 2.95 2.03
N ALA A 48 -3.77 2.68 1.35
CA ALA A 48 -3.73 1.83 0.16
C ALA A 48 -4.24 0.41 0.45
N ALA A 49 -3.76 -0.21 1.54
CA ALA A 49 -4.23 -1.52 2.01
C ALA A 49 -5.73 -1.53 2.33
N ARG A 50 -6.25 -0.49 3.00
CA ARG A 50 -7.69 -0.34 3.27
C ARG A 50 -8.50 -0.26 1.98
N ILE A 51 -8.04 0.52 1.00
CA ILE A 51 -8.70 0.64 -0.31
C ILE A 51 -8.76 -0.72 -1.01
N ALA A 52 -7.64 -1.46 -1.04
CA ALA A 52 -7.59 -2.78 -1.66
C ALA A 52 -8.54 -3.77 -0.97
N ALA A 53 -8.61 -3.77 0.37
CA ALA A 53 -9.56 -4.61 1.10
C ALA A 53 -11.02 -4.26 0.75
N SER A 54 -11.38 -2.98 0.73
CA SER A 54 -12.72 -2.53 0.32
C SER A 54 -13.06 -2.93 -1.12
N VAL A 55 -12.10 -2.83 -2.04
CA VAL A 55 -12.30 -3.22 -3.44
C VAL A 55 -12.53 -4.74 -3.56
N LEU A 56 -11.76 -5.56 -2.85
CA LEU A 56 -11.96 -7.01 -2.83
C LEU A 56 -13.33 -7.39 -2.27
N THR A 57 -13.74 -6.79 -1.15
CA THR A 57 -15.07 -6.99 -0.58
C THR A 57 -16.16 -6.64 -1.59
N LYS A 58 -16.05 -5.48 -2.25
CA LYS A 58 -17.02 -5.05 -3.26
C LYS A 58 -17.04 -5.99 -4.48
N ALA A 59 -15.87 -6.42 -4.93
CA ALA A 59 -15.73 -7.33 -6.05
C ALA A 59 -16.31 -8.73 -5.78
N ALA A 60 -16.32 -9.20 -4.54
CA ALA A 60 -17.00 -10.43 -4.13
C ALA A 60 -18.53 -10.26 -4.13
N ILE A 61 -19.03 -9.14 -3.60
CA ILE A 61 -20.46 -8.80 -3.63
C ILE A 61 -20.95 -8.73 -5.08
N ASP A 62 -20.21 -8.05 -5.96
CA ASP A 62 -20.59 -7.86 -7.36
C ASP A 62 -20.56 -9.17 -8.17
N ARG A 63 -19.77 -10.15 -7.74
CA ARG A 63 -19.77 -11.51 -8.30
C ARG A 63 -20.82 -12.43 -7.69
N GLY A 64 -21.68 -11.91 -6.81
CA GLY A 64 -22.82 -12.63 -6.28
C GLY A 64 -22.50 -13.52 -5.09
N SER A 65 -21.43 -13.24 -4.35
CA SER A 65 -21.20 -13.88 -3.05
C SER A 65 -22.42 -13.64 -2.13
N LYS A 66 -22.88 -14.71 -1.49
CA LYS A 66 -24.04 -14.71 -0.60
C LYS A 66 -23.67 -14.90 0.87
N ASP A 67 -22.37 -14.94 1.16
CA ASP A 67 -21.85 -15.15 2.51
C ASP A 67 -21.34 -13.83 3.14
N ASN A 68 -20.98 -13.88 4.41
CA ASN A 68 -20.26 -12.83 5.09
C ASN A 68 -18.86 -12.69 4.51
N ILE A 69 -18.54 -11.50 4.03
CA ILE A 69 -17.24 -11.19 3.43
C ILE A 69 -16.43 -10.35 4.40
N THR A 70 -15.34 -10.92 4.90
CA THR A 70 -14.32 -10.20 5.67
C THR A 70 -13.00 -10.26 4.90
N VAL A 71 -12.33 -9.12 4.74
CA VAL A 71 -11.03 -9.02 4.07
C VAL A 71 -10.07 -8.22 4.94
N VAL A 72 -8.89 -8.78 5.18
CA VAL A 72 -7.79 -8.16 5.93
C VAL A 72 -6.54 -8.19 5.06
N ILE A 73 -5.94 -7.00 4.87
CA ILE A 73 -4.65 -6.85 4.19
C ILE A 73 -3.63 -6.41 5.23
N ILE A 74 -2.57 -7.20 5.37
CA ILE A 74 -1.43 -6.94 6.24
C ILE A 74 -0.28 -6.50 5.35
N ASP A 75 0.11 -5.24 5.49
CA ASP A 75 1.30 -4.72 4.84
C ASP A 75 2.56 -5.33 5.49
N LEU A 76 3.41 -5.98 4.68
CA LEU A 76 4.59 -6.67 5.16
C LEU A 76 5.88 -5.89 4.92
N LYS A 77 5.85 -4.75 4.21
CA LYS A 77 7.07 -3.96 4.04
C LYS A 77 7.41 -3.24 5.33
N THR A 78 8.66 -3.39 5.73
CA THR A 78 9.25 -2.64 6.82
C THR A 78 9.25 -1.15 6.48
N PRO A 79 8.84 -0.27 7.41
CA PRO A 79 9.07 1.17 7.25
C PRO A 79 10.57 1.38 7.06
N GLN A 80 11.00 1.91 5.91
CA GLN A 80 12.39 2.31 5.78
C GLN A 80 12.64 3.45 6.76
N PRO A 81 13.68 3.37 7.62
CA PRO A 81 14.07 4.52 8.42
C PRO A 81 14.41 5.65 7.45
N MET A 82 13.82 6.82 7.66
CA MET A 82 14.16 8.01 6.90
C MET A 82 15.66 8.23 6.99
N SER A 83 16.40 7.98 5.91
CA SER A 83 17.79 8.40 5.80
C SER A 83 17.80 9.92 5.79
N SER A 84 18.09 10.52 6.93
CA SER A 84 18.27 11.96 7.11
C SER A 84 19.60 12.40 6.49
N ASN A 85 19.63 12.56 5.16
CA ASN A 85 20.63 13.42 4.53
C ASN A 85 19.95 14.76 4.19
N HIS A 86 19.80 15.59 5.21
CA HIS A 86 19.68 17.03 5.03
C HIS A 86 21.04 17.63 5.36
N GLU A 87 21.92 17.66 4.36
CA GLU A 87 23.06 18.58 4.39
C GLU A 87 22.48 19.98 4.17
N PRO A 88 22.62 20.94 5.10
CA PRO A 88 22.16 22.29 4.86
C PRO A 88 23.03 22.92 3.78
N SER A 89 22.42 23.21 2.63
CA SER A 89 23.04 24.00 1.56
C SER A 89 23.60 25.30 2.15
N SER A 90 24.92 25.45 2.09
CA SER A 90 25.62 26.67 2.46
C SER A 90 25.24 27.77 1.48
N THR A 91 24.26 28.59 1.84
CA THR A 91 23.92 29.81 1.09
C THR A 91 25.02 30.84 1.32
N SER A 92 25.87 31.08 0.33
CA SER A 92 26.82 32.18 0.33
C SER A 92 26.06 33.51 0.23
N TYR A 93 25.91 34.22 1.34
CA TYR A 93 25.32 35.54 1.39
C TYR A 93 26.34 36.59 0.92
N SER A 94 26.17 37.16 -0.27
CA SER A 94 26.92 38.34 -0.73
C SER A 94 26.19 39.60 -0.27
N GLY A 95 26.72 40.26 0.76
CA GLY A 95 26.21 41.56 1.24
C GLY A 95 26.45 42.70 0.23
N PRO A 96 25.70 43.81 0.31
CA PRO A 96 25.78 44.88 -0.67
C PRO A 96 27.06 45.73 -0.51
N ALA A 97 27.65 46.12 -1.64
CA ALA A 97 28.78 47.03 -1.71
C ALA A 97 28.39 48.42 -1.18
N ARG A 98 29.11 48.92 -0.17
CA ARG A 98 29.03 50.30 0.28
C ARG A 98 29.73 51.20 -0.75
N SER A 99 28.99 52.13 -1.35
CA SER A 99 29.54 53.26 -2.08
C SER A 99 30.06 54.31 -1.09
N ALA A 100 31.29 54.76 -1.30
CA ALA A 100 31.86 55.96 -0.68
C ALA A 100 31.54 57.20 -1.54
#